data_AF-A0A512JIQ5-F1
#
_entry.id   AF-A0A512JIQ5-F1
#
_cell.length_a   1.000
_cell.length_b   1.000
_cell.length_c   1.000
_cell.angle_alpha   90.00
_cell.angle_beta   90.00
_cell.angle_gamma   90.00
#
_symmetry.space_group_name_H-M   'P 1'
#
loop_
_entity.id
_entity.type
_entity.pdbx_description
1 polymer ?
#
loop_
_entity_poly.entity_id
_entity_poly.type
_entity_poly.pdbx_seq_one_letter_code
_entity_poly.pdbx_strand_id
1 'polypeptide(L)'
;MSAHAIVAEIRSDLRTYRRQRRHGDQAVEHETKDTFCADLDRKLASLMRAIGVPEALTFAPGSRSIGGRRVVVIEKARPGRRAAPDLKRQSFR
;
A
#
# COMPACT_ATOMS: atom_id res chain seq x y z
N MET A 1 12.70 13.56 6.83
CA MET A 1 13.96 13.01 6.27
C MET A 1 13.96 13.17 4.77
N SER A 2 15.13 13.37 4.14
CA SER A 2 15.27 13.31 2.69
C SER A 2 15.34 11.86 2.21
N ALA A 3 15.00 11.61 0.93
CA ALA A 3 15.11 10.28 0.33
C ALA A 3 16.53 9.69 0.47
N HIS A 4 17.57 10.54 0.33
CA HIS A 4 18.96 10.14 0.49
C HIS A 4 19.29 9.66 1.91
N ALA A 5 18.73 10.31 2.94
CA ALA A 5 18.91 9.88 4.33
C ALA A 5 18.30 8.48 4.56
N ILE A 6 17.09 8.24 4.03
CA ILE A 6 16.40 6.95 4.15
C ILE A 6 17.18 5.83 3.43
N VAL A 7 17.71 6.11 2.23
CA VAL A 7 18.55 5.13 1.49
C VAL A 7 19.84 4.83 2.25
N ALA A 8 20.47 5.83 2.88
CA ALA A 8 21.67 5.63 3.67
C ALA A 8 21.40 4.72 4.89
N GLU A 9 20.27 4.92 5.57
CA GLU A 9 19.85 4.06 6.68
C GLU A 9 19.60 2.62 6.22
N ILE A 10 18.81 2.40 5.16
CA ILE A 10 18.55 1.05 4.62
C ILE A 10 19.87 0.34 4.29
N ARG A 11 20.84 1.06 3.70
CA ARG A 11 22.17 0.51 3.43
C ARG A 11 22.95 0.16 4.69
N SER A 12 22.84 0.96 5.74
CA SER A 12 23.46 0.67 7.04
C SER A 12 22.85 -0.58 7.67
N ASP A 13 21.53 -0.67 7.71
CA ASP A 13 20.79 -1.79 8.30
C ASP A 13 21.10 -3.10 7.58
N LEU A 14 21.15 -3.08 6.24
CA LEU A 14 21.56 -4.23 5.43
C LEU A 14 22.97 -4.71 5.75
N ARG A 15 23.92 -3.80 6.00
CA ARG A 15 25.29 -4.17 6.38
C ARG A 15 25.32 -4.80 7.77
N THR A 16 24.55 -4.25 8.71
CA THR A 16 24.45 -4.76 10.09
C THR A 16 23.82 -6.15 10.11
N TYR A 17 22.68 -6.34 9.44
CA TYR A 17 21.99 -7.63 9.33
C TYR A 17 22.91 -8.72 8.74
N ARG A 18 23.66 -8.39 7.68
CA ARG A 18 24.64 -9.32 7.07
C ARG A 18 25.76 -9.74 8.03
N ARG A 19 26.20 -8.86 8.92
CA ARG A 19 27.24 -9.15 9.92
C ARG A 19 26.71 -9.97 11.10
N GLN A 20 25.43 -9.79 11.42
CA GLN A 20 24.78 -10.44 12.56
C GLN A 20 24.32 -11.87 12.27
N ARG A 21 24.34 -12.30 11.00
CA ARG A 21 23.95 -13.64 10.58
C ARG A 21 24.89 -14.69 11.20
N ARG A 22 24.50 -15.20 12.37
CA ARG A 22 25.17 -16.30 13.07
C ARG A 22 24.35 -17.56 12.85
N HIS A 23 25.01 -18.60 12.33
CA HIS A 23 24.41 -19.90 12.12
C HIS A 23 24.39 -20.66 13.45
N GLY A 24 23.21 -21.01 13.96
CA GLY A 24 23.13 -21.83 15.17
C GLY A 24 21.72 -22.09 15.66
N ASP A 25 20.85 -21.07 15.67
CA ASP A 25 19.46 -21.19 16.09
C ASP A 25 18.52 -20.69 14.97
N GLN A 26 17.81 -21.64 14.36
CA GLN A 26 16.93 -21.39 13.23
C GLN A 26 15.70 -20.56 13.62
N ALA A 27 15.14 -20.75 14.82
CA ALA A 27 13.96 -20.01 15.25
C ALA A 27 14.30 -18.53 15.45
N VAL A 28 15.43 -18.26 16.11
CA VAL A 28 15.94 -16.90 16.32
C VAL A 28 16.33 -16.23 14.99
N GLU A 29 16.91 -16.97 14.03
CA GLU A 29 17.22 -16.42 12.69
C GLU A 29 15.94 -16.01 11.95
N HIS A 30 14.88 -16.81 12.05
CA HIS A 30 13.60 -16.51 11.40
C HIS A 30 12.92 -15.29 12.02
N GLU A 31 12.86 -15.20 13.36
CA GLU A 31 12.26 -14.05 14.05
C GLU A 31 13.05 -12.74 13.80
N THR A 32 14.38 -12.82 13.79
CA THR A 32 15.27 -11.70 13.46
C THR A 32 15.08 -11.26 12.00
N LYS A 33 14.87 -12.21 11.09
CA LYS A 33 14.60 -11.93 9.68
C LYS A 33 13.23 -11.25 9.50
N ASP A 34 12.20 -11.72 10.19
CA ASP A 34 10.84 -11.17 10.07
C ASP A 34 10.79 -9.73 10.59
N THR A 35 11.40 -9.47 11.76
CA THR A 35 11.56 -8.10 12.29
C THR A 35 12.36 -7.20 11.34
N PHE A 36 13.48 -7.69 10.80
CA PHE A 36 14.27 -6.95 9.81
C PHE A 36 13.45 -6.60 8.55
N CYS A 37 12.67 -7.55 8.02
CA CYS A 37 11.80 -7.31 6.88
C CYS A 37 10.72 -6.27 7.18
N ALA A 38 10.06 -6.35 8.35
CA ALA A 38 9.05 -5.37 8.75
C ALA A 38 9.61 -3.95 8.91
N ASP A 39 10.85 -3.82 9.42
CA ASP A 39 11.54 -2.54 9.50
C ASP A 39 11.88 -1.99 8.12
N LEU A 40 12.38 -2.85 7.23
CA LEU A 40 12.76 -2.48 5.88
C LEU A 40 11.55 -2.04 5.04
N ASP A 41 10.40 -2.70 5.19
CA ASP A 41 9.14 -2.28 4.55
C ASP A 41 8.68 -0.89 5.01
N ARG A 42 8.78 -0.57 6.30
CA ARG A 42 8.46 0.77 6.82
C ARG A 42 9.38 1.84 6.24
N LYS A 43 10.68 1.54 6.10
CA LYS A 43 11.65 2.46 5.47
C LYS A 43 11.41 2.60 3.97
N LEU A 44 11.06 1.52 3.27
CA LEU A 44 10.68 1.56 1.86
C LEU A 44 9.43 2.39 1.62
N ALA A 45 8.38 2.24 2.43
CA ALA A 45 7.18 3.07 2.34
C ALA A 45 7.50 4.57 2.54
N SER A 46 8.37 4.87 3.51
CA SER A 46 8.85 6.24 3.76
C SER A 46 9.66 6.78 2.58
N LEU A 47 10.51 5.95 1.98
CA LEU A 47 11.27 6.30 0.77
C LEU A 47 10.33 6.58 -0.39
N MET A 48 9.37 5.69 -0.68
CA MET A 48 8.37 5.83 -1.74
C MET A 48 7.61 7.16 -1.60
N ARG A 49 7.17 7.50 -0.39
CA ARG A 49 6.54 8.81 -0.11
C ARG A 49 7.49 9.98 -0.39
N ALA A 50 8.76 9.86 -0.01
CA ALA A 50 9.77 10.91 -0.18
C ALA A 50 10.15 11.14 -1.66
N ILE A 51 10.14 10.10 -2.49
CA ILE A 51 10.42 10.19 -3.95
C ILE A 51 9.14 10.41 -4.78
N GLY A 52 7.99 10.58 -4.14
CA GLY A 52 6.72 10.85 -4.82
C GLY A 52 6.10 9.63 -5.52
N VAL A 53 6.53 8.41 -5.18
CA VAL A 53 5.88 7.19 -5.67
C VAL A 53 4.53 7.06 -4.95
N PRO A 54 3.39 7.02 -5.69
CA PRO A 54 2.09 6.85 -5.08
C PRO A 54 2.01 5.47 -4.40
N GLU A 55 1.57 5.45 -3.14
CA GLU A 55 1.20 4.18 -2.50
C GLU A 55 0.15 3.48 -3.38
N ALA A 56 0.34 2.18 -3.59
CA ALA A 56 -0.63 1.37 -4.32
C ALA A 56 -2.01 1.61 -3.69
N LEU A 57 -2.94 2.12 -4.50
CA LEU A 57 -4.30 2.35 -4.07
C LEU A 57 -4.87 1.00 -3.66
N THR A 58 -5.02 0.79 -2.36
CA THR A 58 -5.93 -0.25 -1.88
C THR A 58 -7.31 0.13 -2.41
N PHE A 59 -7.93 -0.77 -3.18
CA PHE A 59 -9.29 -0.57 -3.71
C PHE A 59 -10.36 -0.49 -2.61
N ALA A 60 -9.97 -0.64 -1.35
CA ALA A 60 -10.84 -0.53 -0.20
C ALA A 60 -11.38 0.91 -0.05
N PRO A 61 -12.71 1.11 0.04
CA PRO A 61 -13.30 2.41 0.28
C PRO A 61 -12.79 3.02 1.59
N GLY A 62 -12.63 4.34 1.65
CA GLY A 62 -12.25 5.05 2.87
C GLY A 62 -11.43 6.33 2.64
N SER A 63 -11.24 7.08 3.73
CA SER A 63 -10.38 8.27 3.76
C SER A 63 -8.92 7.88 3.95
N ARG A 64 -8.02 8.43 3.13
CA ARG A 64 -6.56 8.21 3.17
C ARG A 64 -5.81 9.52 2.98
N SER A 65 -4.55 9.57 3.40
CA SER A 65 -3.65 10.69 3.13
C SER A 65 -2.58 10.22 2.13
N ILE A 66 -2.52 10.84 0.95
CA ILE A 66 -1.56 10.54 -0.11
C ILE A 66 -0.75 11.80 -0.40
N GLY A 67 0.57 11.76 -0.15
CA GLY A 67 1.45 12.91 -0.40
C GLY A 67 1.01 14.19 0.33
N GLY A 68 0.47 14.07 1.55
CA GLY A 68 -0.07 15.19 2.33
C GLY A 68 -1.46 15.66 1.90
N ARG A 69 -2.07 15.04 0.89
CA ARG A 69 -3.43 15.32 0.42
C ARG A 69 -4.40 14.29 0.96
N ARG A 70 -5.55 14.75 1.46
CA ARG A 70 -6.64 13.86 1.88
C ARG A 70 -7.42 13.40 0.65
N VAL A 71 -7.48 12.09 0.43
CA VAL A 71 -8.17 11.44 -0.69
C VAL A 71 -9.24 10.52 -0.11
N VAL A 72 -10.45 10.53 -0.68
CA VAL A 72 -11.55 9.64 -0.28
C VAL A 72 -11.82 8.69 -1.44
N VAL A 73 -11.61 7.40 -1.20
CA VAL A 73 -11.95 6.34 -2.15
C VAL A 73 -13.40 5.94 -1.90
N ILE A 74 -14.25 6.12 -2.91
CA ILE A 74 -15.65 5.69 -2.90
C ILE A 74 -15.85 4.56 -3.91
N GLU A 75 -16.62 3.55 -3.53
CA GLU A 75 -17.06 2.52 -4.47
C GLU A 75 -18.15 3.12 -5.36
N LYS A 76 -17.86 3.29 -6.65
CA LYS A 76 -18.84 3.80 -7.61
C LYS A 76 -19.63 2.62 -8.18
N ALA A 77 -20.88 2.47 -7.77
CA ALA A 77 -21.80 1.55 -8.42
C ALA A 77 -21.87 1.89 -9.91
N ARG A 78 -21.66 0.90 -10.79
CA ARG A 78 -21.86 1.09 -12.24
C ARG A 78 -23.32 1.49 -12.44
N PRO A 79 -23.62 2.57 -13.19
CA PRO A 79 -25.01 2.87 -13.55
C PRO A 79 -25.55 1.66 -14.32
N GLY A 80 -26.55 1.00 -13.75
CA GLY A 80 -27.24 -0.10 -14.39
C GLY A 80 -27.69 0.36 -15.78
N ARG A 81 -27.40 -0.47 -16.79
CA ARG A 81 -27.91 -0.32 -18.16
C ARG A 81 -29.41 -0.03 -18.05
N ARG A 82 -29.83 1.17 -18.47
CA ARG A 82 -31.22 1.67 -18.46
C ARG A 82 -32.20 0.51 -18.68
N ALA A 83 -33.06 0.24 -17.70
CA ALA A 83 -34.32 -0.43 -17.99
C ALA A 83 -35.07 0.48 -18.97
N ALA A 84 -35.28 0.01 -20.19
CA ALA A 84 -36.09 0.72 -21.17
C ALA A 84 -37.51 0.91 -20.58
N PRO A 85 -38.13 2.10 -20.66
CA PRO A 85 -39.52 2.25 -20.25
C PRO A 85 -40.37 1.40 -21.19
N ASP A 86 -41.14 0.48 -20.61
CA ASP A 86 -42.06 -0.40 -21.29
C ASP A 86 -43.21 0.42 -21.87
N LEU A 87 -43.07 0.78 -23.14
CA LEU A 87 -43.97 1.67 -23.86
C LEU A 87 -44.83 0.84 -24.80
N LYS A 88 -45.69 -0.03 -24.25
CA LYS A 88 -46.74 -0.71 -25.03
C LYS A 88 -48.04 -0.91 -24.24
N ARG A 89 -49.07 -0.25 -24.79
CA ARG A 89 -50.52 -0.58 -24.78
C ARG A 89 -51.36 -0.06 -23.63
N GLN A 90 -51.67 1.24 -23.73
CA GLN A 90 -53.08 1.64 -23.67
C GLN A 90 -53.82 1.03 -24.87
N SER A 91 -54.81 0.17 -24.60
CA SER A 91 -55.87 -0.13 -25.57
C SER A 91 -57.14 -0.55 -24.82
N PHE A 92 -58.09 0.38 -24.78
CA PHE A 92 -59.54 0.18 -24.87
C PHE A 92 -60.07 -1.25 -24.64
N ARG A 93 -60.76 -1.46 -23.53
CA ARG A 93 -62.23 -1.59 -23.45
C ARG A 93 -62.68 -1.75 -22.00
#